data_AF-A0A1F6BY78-F1
#
_entry.id   AF-A0A1F6BY78-F1
#
_cell.length_a   1.000
_cell.length_b   1.000
_cell.length_c   1.000
_cell.angle_alpha   90.00
_cell.angle_beta   90.00
_cell.angle_gamma   90.00
#
_symmetry.space_group_name_H-M   'P 1'
#
loop_
_entity.id
_entity.type
_entity.pdbx_description
1 polymer ?
#
loop_
_entity_poly.entity_id
_entity_poly.type
_entity_poly.pdbx_seq_one_letter_code
_entity_poly.pdbx_strand_id
1 'polypeptide(L)'
;MNLLNLRQSAKGFTLIELLVVIAIIGILASVVVASLSTARAKSRDAWKKSQLKTMQTALELYFTDNGRYPAGGCDNGSWSRSSDCPTTYITGLSSQMSTLPTGLQTGHSFLYSARASDNYQSYKLMYSLPETETVDGSHPLARCSSSCAAGTWCITTGLSSNPSYYAVAAGTNAACNY
;
A
#
# COMPACT_ATOMS: atom_id res chain seq x y z
N MET A 1 68.98 38.12 -5.22
CA MET A 1 68.48 36.86 -4.64
C MET A 1 67.40 36.34 -5.57
N ASN A 2 67.69 35.24 -6.29
CA ASN A 2 66.75 34.58 -7.19
C ASN A 2 65.69 33.83 -6.36
N LEU A 3 64.42 34.03 -6.67
CA LEU A 3 63.30 33.21 -6.20
C LEU A 3 62.95 32.21 -7.31
N LEU A 4 63.17 30.92 -7.05
CA LEU A 4 62.85 29.83 -7.96
C LEU A 4 61.34 29.71 -8.11
N ASN A 5 60.82 30.04 -9.29
CA ASN A 5 59.42 29.87 -9.66
C ASN A 5 59.17 28.42 -10.06
N LEU A 6 58.63 27.62 -9.14
CA LEU A 6 58.18 26.26 -9.40
C LEU A 6 56.90 26.32 -10.23
N ARG A 7 57.02 26.21 -11.57
CA ARG A 7 55.87 26.03 -12.45
C ARG A 7 55.23 24.67 -12.16
N GLN A 8 54.12 24.69 -11.43
CA GLN A 8 53.26 23.52 -11.26
C GLN A 8 52.76 23.09 -12.64
N SER A 9 53.25 21.95 -13.15
CA SER A 9 52.82 21.40 -14.43
C SER A 9 51.35 20.98 -14.32
N ALA A 10 50.44 21.80 -14.82
CA ALA A 10 49.03 21.45 -14.93
C ALA A 10 48.88 20.29 -15.93
N LYS A 11 48.71 19.08 -15.42
CA LYS A 11 48.38 17.90 -16.23
C LYS A 11 46.93 18.03 -16.69
N GLY A 12 46.71 18.20 -17.99
CA GLY A 12 45.38 18.16 -18.59
C GLY A 12 44.88 16.72 -18.70
N PHE A 13 43.59 16.50 -18.47
CA PHE A 13 42.94 15.22 -18.76
C PHE A 13 42.99 14.92 -20.26
N THR A 14 43.30 13.67 -20.61
CA THR A 14 43.22 13.22 -21.99
C THR A 14 41.76 12.97 -22.39
N LEU A 15 41.42 13.19 -23.66
CA LEU A 15 40.06 12.91 -24.18
C LEU A 15 39.66 11.44 -23.99
N ILE A 16 40.64 10.53 -24.09
CA ILE A 16 40.42 9.09 -23.91
C ILE A 16 40.13 8.73 -22.45
N GLU A 17 40.77 9.39 -21.48
CA GLU A 17 40.48 9.19 -20.05
C GLU A 17 39.03 9.58 -19.73
N LEU A 18 38.57 10.71 -20.26
CA LEU A 18 37.19 11.16 -20.03
C LEU A 18 36.17 10.25 -20.75
N LEU A 19 36.50 9.73 -21.92
CA LEU A 19 35.65 8.81 -22.69
C LEU A 19 35.44 7.48 -21.96
N VAL A 20 36.50 6.90 -21.39
CA VAL A 20 36.39 5.65 -20.62
C VAL A 20 35.55 5.84 -19.35
N VAL A 21 35.66 6.99 -18.69
CA VAL A 21 34.89 7.29 -17.48
C VAL A 21 33.39 7.35 -17.76
N ILE A 22 32.95 8.07 -18.79
CA ILE A 22 31.51 8.14 -19.13
C ILE A 22 30.98 6.79 -19.61
N ALA A 23 31.82 5.96 -20.26
CA ALA A 23 31.44 4.62 -20.66
C ALA A 23 31.18 3.72 -19.44
N ILE A 24 32.06 3.76 -18.43
CA ILE A 24 31.87 3.00 -17.18
C ILE A 24 30.65 3.51 -16.40
N ILE A 25 30.47 4.84 -16.28
CA ILE A 25 29.31 5.44 -15.62
C ILE A 25 28.01 5.02 -16.32
N GLY A 26 27.97 4.97 -17.65
CA GLY A 26 26.82 4.53 -18.42
C GLY A 26 26.42 3.08 -18.13
N ILE A 27 27.39 2.18 -18.06
CA ILE A 27 27.16 0.76 -17.71
C ILE A 27 26.60 0.65 -16.29
N LEU A 28 27.25 1.29 -15.31
CA LEU A 28 26.80 1.26 -13.91
C LEU A 28 25.40 1.88 -13.73
N ALA A 29 25.11 3.00 -14.40
CA ALA A 29 23.82 3.67 -14.32
C ALA A 29 22.65 2.79 -14.79
N SER A 30 22.85 2.00 -15.87
CA SER A 30 21.81 1.11 -16.40
C SER A 30 21.33 0.06 -15.39
N VAL A 31 22.26 -0.55 -14.63
CA VAL A 31 21.96 -1.57 -13.62
C VAL A 31 21.24 -0.95 -12.42
N VAL A 32 21.65 0.26 -12.01
CA VAL A 32 21.03 0.98 -10.90
C VAL A 32 19.58 1.36 -11.21
N VAL A 33 19.28 1.82 -12.42
CA VAL A 33 17.92 2.20 -12.81
C VAL A 33 16.97 1.00 -12.79
N ALA A 34 17.41 -0.17 -13.27
CA ALA A 34 16.60 -1.39 -13.27
C ALA A 34 16.30 -1.90 -11.85
N SER A 35 17.23 -1.75 -10.91
CA SER A 35 17.01 -2.16 -9.51
C SER A 35 16.13 -1.18 -8.71
N LEU A 36 16.18 0.11 -9.05
CA LEU A 36 15.41 1.15 -8.36
C LEU A 36 13.90 1.04 -8.58
N SER A 37 13.44 0.58 -9.76
CA SER A 37 12.01 0.41 -10.05
C SER A 37 11.36 -0.62 -9.12
N THR A 38 11.99 -1.79 -8.97
CA THR A 38 11.56 -2.86 -8.06
C THR A 38 11.63 -2.43 -6.60
N ALA A 39 12.69 -1.71 -6.20
CA ALA A 39 12.83 -1.21 -4.84
C ALA A 39 11.71 -0.21 -4.46
N ARG A 40 11.32 0.67 -5.39
CA ARG A 40 10.18 1.59 -5.21
C ARG A 40 8.84 0.87 -5.12
N ALA A 41 8.63 -0.18 -5.90
CA ALA A 41 7.41 -0.98 -5.81
C ALA A 41 7.32 -1.72 -4.46
N LYS A 42 8.43 -2.29 -4.00
CA LYS A 42 8.51 -2.94 -2.68
C LYS A 42 8.29 -1.96 -1.52
N SER A 43 8.81 -0.73 -1.62
CA SER A 43 8.58 0.29 -0.59
C SER A 43 7.13 0.73 -0.52
N ARG A 44 6.44 0.85 -1.67
CA ARG A 44 4.99 1.08 -1.71
C ARG A 44 4.24 -0.07 -1.04
N ASP A 45 4.56 -1.33 -1.38
CA ASP A 45 3.96 -2.52 -0.75
C ASP A 45 4.17 -2.57 0.78
N ALA A 46 5.37 -2.24 1.26
CA ALA A 46 5.64 -2.14 2.70
C ALA A 46 4.83 -1.03 3.39
N TRP A 47 4.74 0.15 2.76
CA TRP A 47 3.93 1.26 3.29
C TRP A 47 2.45 0.84 3.41
N LYS A 48 1.90 0.20 2.37
CA LYS A 48 0.51 -0.29 2.34
C LYS A 48 0.22 -1.25 3.51
N LYS A 49 1.09 -2.24 3.72
CA LYS A 49 0.99 -3.20 4.83
C LYS A 49 1.04 -2.49 6.19
N SER A 50 1.93 -1.52 6.34
CA SER A 50 2.03 -0.73 7.57
C SER A 50 0.76 0.06 7.85
N GLN A 51 0.18 0.74 6.84
CA GLN A 51 -1.06 1.49 7.00
C GLN A 51 -2.24 0.57 7.37
N LEU A 52 -2.37 -0.59 6.72
CA LEU A 52 -3.38 -1.60 7.08
C LEU A 52 -3.26 -2.01 8.55
N LYS A 53 -2.02 -2.22 9.03
CA LYS A 53 -1.79 -2.62 10.43
C LYS A 53 -2.16 -1.50 11.41
N THR A 54 -1.78 -0.25 11.11
CA THR A 54 -2.13 0.90 11.93
C THR A 54 -3.65 1.08 12.02
N MET A 55 -4.36 0.94 10.90
CA MET A 55 -5.82 1.01 10.87
C MET A 55 -6.48 -0.15 11.64
N GLN A 56 -5.97 -1.37 11.49
CA GLN A 56 -6.41 -2.52 12.28
C GLN A 56 -6.31 -2.20 13.77
N THR A 57 -5.16 -1.75 14.26
CA THR A 57 -4.98 -1.43 15.68
C THR A 57 -5.95 -0.34 16.16
N ALA A 58 -6.19 0.70 15.36
CA ALA A 58 -7.16 1.74 15.69
C ALA A 58 -8.59 1.20 15.77
N LEU A 59 -8.97 0.28 14.88
CA LEU A 59 -10.29 -0.36 14.88
C LEU A 59 -10.49 -1.26 16.10
N GLU A 60 -9.47 -2.04 16.48
CA GLU A 60 -9.50 -2.86 17.70
C GLU A 60 -9.62 -1.98 18.96
N LEU A 61 -8.94 -0.84 19.01
CA LEU A 61 -9.05 0.11 20.11
C LEU A 61 -10.47 0.71 20.17
N TYR A 62 -11.03 1.12 19.03
CA TYR A 62 -12.40 1.61 18.96
C TYR A 62 -13.42 0.55 19.43
N PHE A 63 -13.22 -0.72 19.04
CA PHE A 63 -14.06 -1.82 19.48
C PHE A 63 -13.99 -2.01 21.00
N THR A 64 -12.79 -1.90 21.58
CA THR A 64 -12.58 -1.96 23.04
C THR A 64 -13.37 -0.86 23.77
N ASP A 65 -13.39 0.35 23.22
CA ASP A 65 -14.09 1.49 23.84
C ASP A 65 -15.62 1.47 23.63
N ASN A 66 -16.10 1.00 22.47
CA ASN A 66 -17.50 1.14 22.05
C ASN A 66 -18.28 -0.17 22.00
N GLY A 67 -17.61 -1.32 22.16
CA GLY A 67 -18.18 -2.66 22.05
C GLY A 67 -18.63 -3.06 20.64
N ARG A 68 -18.27 -2.27 19.62
CA ARG A 68 -18.63 -2.47 18.21
C ARG A 68 -17.67 -1.72 17.31
N TYR A 69 -17.54 -2.18 16.07
CA TYR A 69 -16.79 -1.46 15.05
C TYR A 69 -17.56 -0.25 14.52
N PRO A 70 -16.86 0.77 13.98
CA PRO A 70 -17.49 1.92 13.37
C PRO A 70 -18.48 1.56 12.26
N ALA A 71 -19.72 2.05 12.37
CA ALA A 71 -20.71 2.00 11.30
C ALA A 71 -20.35 3.04 10.23
N GLY A 72 -19.28 2.78 9.48
CA GLY A 72 -18.75 3.67 8.45
C GLY A 72 -18.12 2.86 7.32
N GLY A 73 -17.76 3.55 6.24
CA GLY A 73 -17.22 2.96 5.03
C GLY A 73 -17.47 3.88 3.85
N CYS A 74 -16.63 3.79 2.82
CA CYS A 74 -16.85 4.56 1.59
C CYS A 74 -18.03 4.03 0.76
N ASP A 75 -18.53 2.84 1.12
CA ASP A 75 -19.62 2.20 0.45
C ASP A 75 -20.46 1.46 1.49
N ASN A 76 -21.78 1.67 1.46
CA ASN A 76 -22.79 1.14 2.40
C ASN A 76 -22.92 -0.39 2.29
N GLY A 77 -21.88 -1.13 2.65
CA GLY A 77 -21.82 -2.59 2.58
C GLY A 77 -21.51 -3.17 1.18
N SER A 78 -21.49 -2.36 0.12
CA SER A 78 -21.02 -2.76 -1.20
C SER A 78 -19.52 -2.53 -1.33
N TRP A 79 -18.79 -3.47 -1.94
CA TRP A 79 -17.33 -3.36 -2.10
C TRP A 79 -16.96 -2.62 -3.39
N SER A 80 -17.56 -1.45 -3.64
CA SER A 80 -17.25 -0.63 -4.81
C SER A 80 -15.99 0.21 -4.56
N ARG A 81 -15.18 0.46 -5.60
CA ARG A 81 -14.15 1.50 -5.54
C ARG A 81 -14.85 2.83 -5.67
N SER A 82 -15.21 3.48 -4.58
CA SER A 82 -15.49 4.92 -4.62
C SER A 82 -14.14 5.64 -4.66
N SER A 83 -13.90 6.38 -5.74
CA SER A 83 -12.71 7.23 -5.92
C SER A 83 -12.65 8.39 -4.91
N ASP A 84 -13.74 8.64 -4.19
CA ASP A 84 -13.94 9.78 -3.32
C ASP A 84 -14.37 9.33 -1.91
N CYS A 85 -13.50 8.59 -1.23
CA CYS A 85 -13.63 8.40 0.22
C CYS A 85 -13.34 9.74 0.92
N PRO A 86 -14.29 10.35 1.64
CA PRO A 86 -13.99 11.54 2.45
C PRO A 86 -12.91 11.21 3.49
N THR A 87 -12.17 12.22 3.96
CA THR A 87 -11.12 12.05 4.99
C THR A 87 -11.63 11.50 6.33
N THR A 88 -12.95 11.37 6.47
CA THR A 88 -13.69 10.83 7.61
C THR A 88 -14.57 9.62 7.24
N TYR A 89 -14.23 8.88 6.17
CA TYR A 89 -15.05 7.76 5.69
C TYR A 89 -15.30 6.65 6.72
N ILE A 90 -14.42 6.51 7.73
CA ILE A 90 -14.66 5.67 8.91
C ILE A 90 -15.12 6.56 10.07
N THR A 91 -16.42 6.81 10.11
CA THR A 91 -17.06 7.67 11.12
C THR A 91 -16.76 7.17 12.53
N GLY A 92 -16.08 7.98 13.35
CA GLY A 92 -15.72 7.64 14.73
C GLY A 92 -14.30 7.13 14.92
N LEU A 93 -13.57 6.78 13.85
CA LEU A 93 -12.15 6.42 13.96
C LEU A 93 -11.21 7.64 14.02
N SER A 94 -11.72 8.83 13.66
CA SER A 94 -10.97 10.09 13.72
C SER A 94 -10.57 10.52 15.14
N SER A 95 -11.21 9.98 16.18
CA SER A 95 -10.79 10.18 17.57
C SER A 95 -9.57 9.35 17.95
N GLN A 96 -9.39 8.19 17.31
CA GLN A 96 -8.31 7.24 17.58
C GLN A 96 -7.12 7.43 16.62
N MET A 97 -7.34 8.11 15.50
CA MET A 97 -6.33 8.42 14.49
C MET A 97 -6.55 9.84 13.95
N SER A 98 -5.56 10.71 14.13
CA SER A 98 -5.63 12.13 13.74
C SER A 98 -5.80 12.37 12.24
N THR A 99 -5.37 11.42 11.42
CA THR A 99 -5.51 11.46 9.96
C THR A 99 -5.66 10.04 9.44
N LEU A 100 -6.83 9.69 8.91
CA LEU A 100 -6.98 8.45 8.14
C LEU A 100 -6.06 8.52 6.91
N PRO A 101 -5.50 7.38 6.45
CA PRO A 101 -4.71 7.36 5.24
C PRO A 101 -5.58 7.80 4.06
N THR A 102 -5.42 9.05 3.63
CA THR A 102 -6.09 9.56 2.45
C THR A 102 -5.35 9.01 1.25
N GLY A 103 -6.00 8.10 0.52
CA GLY A 103 -5.52 7.61 -0.76
C GLY A 103 -5.49 8.77 -1.75
N LEU A 104 -4.37 9.47 -1.81
CA LEU A 104 -4.18 10.57 -2.74
C LEU A 104 -3.20 10.16 -3.83
N GLN A 105 -3.74 10.23 -5.06
CA GLN A 105 -3.10 10.23 -6.37
C GLN A 105 -2.96 8.85 -7.04
N THR A 106 -3.97 8.57 -7.88
CA THR A 106 -3.98 7.57 -8.96
C THR A 106 -3.70 6.11 -8.55
N GLY A 107 -4.76 5.39 -8.19
CA GLY A 107 -4.78 3.92 -8.29
C GLY A 107 -4.89 3.15 -6.98
N HIS A 108 -4.92 3.81 -5.83
CA HIS A 108 -4.75 3.17 -4.53
C HIS A 108 -5.85 3.57 -3.53
N SER A 109 -6.89 2.73 -3.43
CA SER A 109 -8.05 2.96 -2.55
C SER A 109 -8.00 1.98 -1.36
N PHE A 110 -8.04 2.51 -0.14
CA PHE A 110 -8.39 1.73 1.04
C PHE A 110 -9.90 1.55 1.06
N LEU A 111 -10.35 0.34 1.38
CA LEU A 111 -11.77 0.01 1.51
C LEU A 111 -12.01 -0.52 2.91
N TYR A 112 -13.01 0.04 3.59
CA TYR A 112 -13.45 -0.39 4.91
C TYR A 112 -14.95 -0.66 4.86
N SER A 113 -15.36 -1.75 5.50
CA SER A 113 -16.77 -2.07 5.69
C SER A 113 -16.95 -2.87 6.97
N ALA A 114 -17.98 -2.51 7.75
CA ALA A 114 -18.43 -3.23 8.93
C ALA A 114 -19.80 -3.87 8.68
N ARG A 115 -20.05 -5.02 9.29
CA ARG A 115 -21.26 -5.80 9.08
C ARG A 115 -22.42 -5.27 9.91
N ALA A 116 -23.40 -4.62 9.27
CA ALA A 116 -24.59 -4.17 10.00
C ALA A 116 -25.42 -5.34 10.58
N SER A 117 -25.47 -6.48 9.88
CA SER A 117 -26.28 -7.65 10.29
C SER A 117 -25.79 -8.39 11.53
N ASP A 118 -24.54 -8.18 11.96
CA ASP A 118 -24.02 -8.72 13.21
C ASP A 118 -23.87 -7.64 14.30
N ASN A 119 -24.59 -6.52 14.15
CA ASN A 119 -24.48 -5.34 15.02
C ASN A 119 -23.07 -4.71 15.03
N TYR A 120 -22.39 -4.72 13.88
CA TYR A 120 -21.03 -4.20 13.70
C TYR A 120 -19.99 -4.92 14.56
N GLN A 121 -20.13 -6.24 14.70
CA GLN A 121 -19.16 -7.10 15.38
C GLN A 121 -18.09 -7.69 14.44
N SER A 122 -18.26 -7.53 13.13
CA SER A 122 -17.22 -7.86 12.15
C SER A 122 -16.88 -6.67 11.26
N TYR A 123 -15.61 -6.54 10.91
CA TYR A 123 -15.15 -5.63 9.85
C TYR A 123 -14.23 -6.33 8.87
N LYS A 124 -14.07 -5.69 7.71
CA LYS A 124 -13.04 -6.00 6.74
C LYS A 124 -12.41 -4.71 6.22
N LEU A 125 -11.10 -4.75 6.09
CA LEU A 125 -10.25 -3.70 5.56
C LEU A 125 -9.46 -4.28 4.37
N MET A 126 -9.51 -3.60 3.23
CA MET A 126 -8.85 -4.04 2.00
C MET A 126 -8.07 -2.90 1.36
N TYR A 127 -7.04 -3.28 0.61
CA TYR A 127 -6.23 -2.35 -0.16
C TYR A 127 -5.88 -2.92 -1.53
N SER A 128 -5.74 -2.03 -2.54
CA SER A 128 -5.38 -2.34 -3.93
C SER A 128 -4.18 -3.30 -4.10
N LEU A 129 -4.03 -3.91 -5.28
CA LEU A 129 -3.09 -5.00 -5.47
C LEU A 129 -1.64 -4.68 -5.08
N PRO A 130 -0.89 -5.67 -4.56
CA PRO A 130 0.56 -5.61 -4.52
C PRO A 130 1.14 -5.47 -5.91
N GLU A 131 2.22 -4.71 -6.01
CA GLU A 131 2.96 -4.55 -7.26
C GLU A 131 4.09 -5.57 -7.39
N THR A 132 4.55 -6.12 -6.26
CA THR A 132 5.72 -7.01 -6.20
C THR A 132 5.46 -8.41 -5.67
N GLU A 133 4.28 -8.66 -5.11
CA GLU A 133 3.92 -9.94 -4.48
C GLU A 133 2.62 -10.49 -5.06
N THR A 134 2.48 -11.81 -5.07
CA THR A 134 1.21 -12.47 -5.34
C THR A 134 0.53 -12.77 -4.02
N VAL A 135 -0.67 -12.22 -3.79
CA VAL A 135 -1.51 -12.66 -2.66
C VAL A 135 -2.14 -13.99 -3.08
N ASP A 136 -1.73 -15.09 -2.46
CA ASP A 136 -2.35 -16.43 -2.59
C ASP A 136 -3.03 -16.83 -1.26
N GLY A 137 -3.60 -18.02 -1.18
CA GLY A 137 -4.24 -18.51 0.05
C GLY A 137 -3.24 -18.81 1.20
N SER A 138 -1.94 -18.83 0.93
CA SER A 138 -0.87 -18.99 1.93
C SER A 138 -0.30 -17.67 2.43
N HIS A 139 -0.70 -16.55 1.84
CA HIS A 139 -0.22 -15.23 2.23
C HIS A 139 -0.83 -14.81 3.59
N PRO A 140 -0.04 -14.22 4.52
CA PRO A 140 -0.52 -13.83 5.86
C PRO A 140 -1.63 -12.77 5.85
N LEU A 141 -1.76 -12.06 4.72
CA LEU A 141 -2.91 -11.23 4.38
C LEU A 141 -3.72 -12.02 3.35
N ALA A 142 -4.93 -12.45 3.69
CA ALA A 142 -5.73 -13.35 2.87
C ALA A 142 -6.21 -12.69 1.57
N ARG A 143 -6.35 -13.49 0.50
CA ARG A 143 -7.19 -13.11 -0.65
C ARG A 143 -8.65 -13.22 -0.25
N CYS A 144 -9.48 -12.27 -0.65
CA CYS A 144 -10.94 -12.44 -0.59
C CYS A 144 -11.44 -12.84 -2.00
N SER A 145 -12.28 -13.86 -2.10
CA SER A 145 -12.78 -14.39 -3.37
C SER A 145 -13.73 -13.42 -4.09
N SER A 146 -13.86 -13.55 -5.41
CA SER A 146 -14.80 -12.78 -6.25
C SER A 146 -16.20 -13.40 -6.35
N SER A 147 -16.41 -14.56 -5.73
CA SER A 147 -17.68 -15.30 -5.75
C SER A 147 -18.31 -15.29 -4.37
N CYS A 148 -19.54 -14.79 -4.30
CA CYS A 148 -20.26 -14.60 -3.05
C CYS A 148 -21.29 -15.71 -2.81
N ALA A 149 -21.00 -16.63 -1.88
CA ALA A 149 -22.06 -17.43 -1.26
C ALA A 149 -22.86 -16.55 -0.29
N ALA A 150 -24.14 -16.86 -0.10
CA ALA A 150 -25.00 -16.12 0.84
C ALA A 150 -24.38 -16.10 2.24
N GLY A 151 -24.19 -14.90 2.81
CA GLY A 151 -23.57 -14.72 4.12
C GLY A 151 -22.03 -14.65 4.14
N THR A 152 -21.37 -14.86 2.99
CA THR A 152 -19.92 -14.75 2.82
C THR A 152 -19.51 -13.36 2.34
N TRP A 153 -18.35 -12.88 2.77
CA TRP A 153 -17.83 -11.55 2.44
C TRP A 153 -16.80 -11.64 1.32
N CYS A 154 -17.07 -11.03 0.18
CA CYS A 154 -16.41 -11.28 -1.11
C CYS A 154 -16.51 -10.03 -2.01
N ILE A 155 -15.70 -9.98 -3.06
CA ILE A 155 -15.66 -8.85 -3.99
C ILE A 155 -16.73 -9.07 -5.07
N THR A 156 -17.77 -8.23 -5.11
CA THR A 156 -18.74 -8.23 -6.22
C THR A 156 -18.17 -7.40 -7.37
N THR A 157 -17.58 -8.07 -8.36
CA THR A 157 -16.82 -7.41 -9.42
C THR A 157 -17.72 -6.63 -10.38
N GLY A 158 -17.41 -5.34 -10.57
CA GLY A 158 -17.37 -4.71 -11.91
C GLY A 158 -15.97 -4.76 -12.54
N LEU A 159 -15.02 -5.42 -11.87
CA LEU A 159 -13.61 -5.50 -12.28
C LEU A 159 -13.32 -6.91 -12.81
N SER A 160 -13.36 -7.05 -14.14
CA SER A 160 -12.86 -8.23 -14.83
C SER A 160 -11.35 -8.37 -14.56
N SER A 161 -10.89 -9.62 -14.44
CA SER A 161 -9.49 -10.04 -14.15
C SER A 161 -9.03 -9.98 -12.68
N ASN A 162 -9.68 -10.79 -11.84
CA ASN A 162 -9.13 -11.44 -10.62
C ASN A 162 -7.95 -10.73 -9.90
N PRO A 163 -8.15 -9.51 -9.38
CA PRO A 163 -7.06 -8.79 -8.74
C PRO A 163 -6.78 -9.30 -7.32
N SER A 164 -5.53 -9.66 -7.03
CA SER A 164 -5.02 -10.00 -5.70
C SER A 164 -4.99 -8.77 -4.79
N TYR A 165 -5.64 -8.77 -3.62
CA TYR A 165 -5.67 -7.62 -2.69
C TYR A 165 -5.05 -7.98 -1.35
N TYR A 166 -4.46 -7.01 -0.66
CA TYR A 166 -4.18 -7.16 0.77
C TYR A 166 -5.46 -6.94 1.56
N ALA A 167 -5.86 -7.92 2.38
CA ALA A 167 -7.03 -7.82 3.23
C ALA A 167 -6.73 -8.22 4.66
N VAL A 168 -7.42 -7.56 5.59
CA VAL A 168 -7.48 -7.89 7.01
C VAL A 168 -8.94 -7.86 7.42
N ALA A 169 -9.35 -8.81 8.24
CA ALA A 169 -10.71 -8.85 8.75
C ALA A 169 -10.69 -9.40 10.18
N ALA A 170 -11.61 -8.93 11.02
CA ALA A 170 -11.79 -9.45 12.37
C ALA A 170 -13.28 -9.49 12.73
N GLY A 171 -13.66 -10.44 13.59
CA GLY A 171 -15.04 -10.71 14.01
C GLY A 171 -15.53 -12.13 13.70
N THR A 172 -16.75 -12.43 14.14
CA THR A 172 -17.37 -13.76 14.07
C THR A 172 -17.70 -14.23 12.66
N ASN A 173 -17.86 -13.29 11.71
CA ASN A 173 -18.16 -13.58 10.31
C ASN A 173 -17.13 -12.97 9.35
N ALA A 174 -15.91 -12.73 9.85
CA ALA A 174 -14.89 -11.96 9.16
C ALA A 174 -14.06 -12.77 8.14
N ALA A 175 -14.43 -14.03 7.89
CA ALA A 175 -13.66 -14.88 7.00
C ALA A 175 -13.57 -14.31 5.56
N CYS A 176 -12.36 -13.97 5.11
CA CYS A 176 -11.98 -13.99 3.68
C CYS A 176 -11.61 -15.42 3.27
N ASN A 177 -12.38 -16.42 3.71
CA ASN A 177 -12.09 -17.80 3.37
C ASN A 177 -12.55 -18.09 1.94
N TYR A 178 -11.74 -18.96 1.32
CA TYR A 178 -11.79 -19.47 -0.05
C TYR A 178 -13.10 -20.19 -0.35
#